data_AF-A0A7C1R733-F1
#
_entry.id   AF-A0A7C1R733-F1
#
_cell.length_a   1.000
_cell.length_b   1.000
_cell.length_c   1.000
_cell.angle_alpha   90.00
_cell.angle_beta   90.00
_cell.angle_gamma   90.00
#
_symmetry.space_group_name_H-M   'P 1'
#
loop_
_entity.id
_entity.type
_entity.pdbx_description
1 polymer ?
#
loop_
_entity_poly.entity_id
_entity_poly.type
_entity_poly.pdbx_seq_one_letter_code
_entity_poly.pdbx_strand_id
1 'polypeptide(L)'
;MNDVSDNLDNLDWLEAIRWTTDGLVPAITQDAATGDILMMAWMNRESLRLTAEEGHAVYWSRSRSKLWRKGEISGHQQVVKDIRLDCD
;
A
#
# COMPACT_ATOMS: atom_id res chain seq x y z
N MET A 1 37.45 -8.04 -5.60
CA MET A 1 36.46 -7.44 -4.69
C MET A 1 35.11 -7.51 -5.39
N ASN A 2 34.45 -8.66 -5.28
CA ASN A 2 33.03 -8.73 -5.61
C ASN A 2 32.34 -8.75 -4.26
N ASP A 3 31.78 -7.61 -3.93
CA ASP A 3 31.08 -7.39 -2.69
C ASP A 3 29.76 -8.18 -2.75
N VAL A 4 29.75 -9.34 -2.10
CA VAL A 4 28.56 -10.19 -1.97
C VAL A 4 27.58 -9.56 -0.95
N SER A 5 27.94 -8.45 -0.29
CA SER A 5 27.07 -7.78 0.68
C SER A 5 25.97 -6.92 0.05
N ASP A 6 26.05 -6.59 -1.24
CA ASP A 6 25.04 -5.76 -1.93
C ASP A 6 23.75 -6.54 -2.32
N ASN A 7 23.68 -7.84 -2.06
CA ASN A 7 22.53 -8.72 -2.39
C ASN A 7 21.68 -9.13 -1.16
N LEU A 8 21.93 -8.55 0.02
CA LEU A 8 21.17 -8.86 1.24
C LEU A 8 20.31 -7.68 1.74
N ASP A 9 20.38 -6.51 1.08
CA ASP A 9 19.77 -5.26 1.55
C ASP A 9 18.39 -4.90 0.95
N ASN A 10 17.73 -5.81 0.24
CA ASN A 10 16.34 -5.62 -0.15
C ASN A 10 15.65 -6.98 -0.31
N LEU A 11 15.30 -7.60 0.81
CA LEU A 11 14.02 -8.32 0.81
C LEU A 11 12.98 -7.24 0.51
N ASP A 12 12.50 -7.18 -0.74
CA ASP A 12 11.36 -6.35 -1.11
C ASP A 12 10.26 -6.67 -0.08
N TRP A 13 9.97 -5.74 0.82
CA TRP A 13 9.04 -5.94 1.93
C TRP A 13 7.63 -6.29 1.43
N LEU A 14 7.34 -6.05 0.14
CA LEU A 14 6.14 -6.51 -0.54
C LEU A 14 6.06 -8.03 -0.69
N GLU A 15 7.18 -8.77 -0.59
CA GLU A 15 7.23 -10.23 -0.57
C GLU A 15 6.73 -10.83 0.75
N ALA A 16 6.74 -10.05 1.85
CA ALA A 16 6.18 -10.50 3.11
C ALA A 16 4.63 -10.54 3.10
N ILE A 17 4.00 -9.95 2.07
CA ILE A 17 2.56 -9.79 1.99
C ILE A 17 1.93 -11.00 1.32
N ARG A 18 0.87 -11.53 1.93
CA ARG A 18 0.03 -12.56 1.31
C ARG A 18 -0.94 -11.94 0.31
N TRP A 19 -0.55 -12.00 -0.96
CA TRP A 19 -1.39 -11.58 -2.06
C TRP A 19 -2.48 -12.61 -2.37
N THR A 20 -3.68 -12.14 -2.71
CA THR A 20 -4.72 -13.00 -3.30
C THR A 20 -4.28 -13.52 -4.67
N THR A 21 -5.02 -14.48 -5.23
CA THR A 21 -4.77 -15.00 -6.59
C THR A 21 -4.83 -13.92 -7.68
N ASP A 22 -5.54 -12.83 -7.42
CA ASP A 22 -5.65 -11.66 -8.32
C ASP A 22 -4.46 -10.68 -8.15
N GLY A 23 -3.50 -10.98 -7.27
CA GLY A 23 -2.38 -10.09 -6.94
C GLY A 23 -2.77 -8.87 -6.10
N LEU A 24 -3.82 -9.00 -5.28
CA LEU A 24 -4.38 -7.92 -4.46
C LEU A 24 -4.32 -8.22 -2.97
N VAL A 25 -4.28 -7.17 -2.15
CA VAL A 25 -4.40 -7.21 -0.69
C VAL A 25 -5.49 -6.25 -0.22
N PRO A 26 -6.32 -6.59 0.78
CA PRO A 26 -7.22 -5.65 1.39
C PRO A 26 -6.45 -4.63 2.24
N ALA A 27 -6.75 -3.35 2.09
CA ALA A 27 -6.18 -2.26 2.89
C ALA A 27 -7.30 -1.57 3.67
N ILE A 28 -7.14 -1.47 5.00
CA ILE A 28 -8.03 -0.75 5.89
C ILE A 28 -7.41 0.60 6.22
N THR A 29 -8.13 1.68 5.90
CA THR A 29 -7.71 3.03 6.30
C THR A 29 -8.33 3.38 7.63
N GLN A 30 -7.50 3.77 8.58
CA GLN A 30 -7.90 4.24 9.89
C GLN A 30 -7.44 5.69 10.07
N ASP A 31 -8.27 6.53 10.68
CA ASP A 31 -7.84 7.86 11.10
C ASP A 31 -6.78 7.75 12.19
N ALA A 32 -5.62 8.39 11.98
CA ALA A 32 -4.46 8.24 12.86
C ALA A 32 -4.64 8.92 14.22
N ALA A 33 -5.59 9.86 14.36
CA ALA A 33 -5.84 10.59 15.60
C ALA A 33 -7.00 9.96 16.40
N THR A 34 -8.08 9.56 15.72
CA THR A 34 -9.28 9.06 16.38
C THR A 34 -9.36 7.53 16.46
N GLY A 35 -8.70 6.83 15.55
CA GLY A 35 -8.84 5.38 15.39
C GLY A 35 -10.10 4.97 14.61
N ASP A 36 -10.85 5.90 14.04
CA ASP A 36 -12.03 5.57 13.24
C ASP A 36 -11.66 4.85 11.94
N ILE A 37 -12.40 3.79 11.59
CA ILE A 37 -12.23 3.14 10.30
C ILE A 37 -12.92 3.97 9.23
N LEU A 38 -12.14 4.52 8.31
CA LEU A 38 -12.61 5.42 7.27
C LEU A 38 -13.11 4.65 6.05
N MET A 39 -12.37 3.62 5.63
CA MET A 39 -12.71 2.81 4.46
C MET A 39 -11.89 1.53 4.38
N MET A 40 -12.35 0.63 3.51
CA MET A 40 -11.58 -0.49 2.97
C MET A 40 -11.44 -0.31 1.46
N ALA A 41 -10.26 -0.60 0.93
CA ALA A 41 -10.00 -0.66 -0.51
C ALA A 41 -9.00 -1.77 -0.84
N TRP A 42 -8.84 -2.05 -2.14
CA TRP A 42 -7.84 -3.00 -2.61
C TRP A 42 -6.55 -2.28 -2.97
N MET A 43 -5.43 -2.93 -2.73
CA MET A 43 -4.13 -2.54 -3.26
C MET A 43 -3.54 -3.70 -4.05
N ASN A 44 -2.87 -3.40 -5.16
CA ASN A 44 -1.94 -4.33 -5.78
C ASN A 44 -0.50 -3.97 -5.33
N ARG A 45 0.49 -4.75 -5.74
CA ARG A 45 1.89 -4.51 -5.42
C ARG A 45 2.32 -3.07 -5.73
N GLU A 46 1.96 -2.58 -6.90
CA GLU A 46 2.34 -1.24 -7.35
C GLU A 46 1.67 -0.13 -6.54
N SER A 47 0.38 -0.23 -6.24
CA SER A 47 -0.33 0.80 -5.48
C SER A 47 0.19 0.88 -4.05
N LEU A 48 0.54 -0.26 -3.44
CA LEU A 48 1.11 -0.28 -2.09
C LEU A 48 2.55 0.27 -2.07
N ARG A 49 3.37 -0.10 -3.06
CA ARG A 49 4.71 0.48 -3.26
C ARG A 49 4.65 2.01 -3.38
N LEU A 50 3.80 2.52 -4.27
CA LEU A 50 3.59 3.96 -4.46
C LEU A 50 3.04 4.63 -3.19
N THR A 51 2.18 3.94 -2.43
CA THR A 51 1.67 4.49 -1.15
C THR A 51 2.81 4.71 -0.15
N ALA A 52 3.73 3.76 -0.04
CA ALA A 52 4.89 3.86 0.84
C ALA A 52 5.90 4.93 0.37
N GLU A 53 6.12 5.05 -0.94
CA GLU A 53 7.05 6.02 -1.52
C GLU A 53 6.51 7.45 -1.55
N GLU A 54 5.24 7.63 -1.93
CA GLU A 54 4.62 8.95 -2.07
C GLU A 54 4.14 9.51 -0.72
N GLY A 55 3.91 8.67 0.28
CA GLY A 55 3.30 9.07 1.55
C GLY A 55 1.82 9.45 1.42
N HIS A 56 1.19 9.11 0.30
CA HIS A 56 -0.23 9.33 0.01
C HIS A 56 -0.91 8.04 -0.40
N ALA A 57 -2.15 7.81 0.04
CA ALA A 57 -2.84 6.57 -0.27
C ALA A 57 -3.13 6.42 -1.77
N VAL A 58 -2.57 5.36 -2.36
CA VAL A 58 -2.83 4.90 -3.73
C VAL A 58 -3.48 3.52 -3.67
N TYR A 59 -4.67 3.40 -4.27
CA TYR A 59 -5.43 2.16 -4.30
C TYR A 59 -5.47 1.56 -5.70
N TRP A 60 -5.87 0.29 -5.80
CA TRP A 60 -6.21 -0.38 -7.04
C TRP A 60 -7.72 -0.45 -7.22
N SER A 61 -8.24 0.18 -8.27
CA SER A 61 -9.65 0.09 -8.64
C SER A 61 -9.90 -1.17 -9.45
N ARG A 62 -10.51 -2.20 -8.84
CA ARG A 62 -10.84 -3.48 -9.52
C ARG A 62 -11.78 -3.32 -10.71
N SER A 63 -12.75 -2.40 -10.63
CA SER A 63 -13.71 -2.16 -11.72
C SER A 63 -13.14 -1.38 -12.88
N ARG A 64 -12.08 -0.59 -12.66
CA ARG A 64 -11.44 0.25 -13.68
C ARG A 64 -10.07 -0.28 -14.11
N SER A 65 -9.60 -1.35 -13.47
CA SER A 65 -8.27 -1.94 -13.64
C SER A 65 -7.15 -0.90 -13.69
N LYS A 66 -7.15 0.03 -12.73
CA LYS A 66 -6.16 1.12 -12.67
C LYS A 66 -5.85 1.57 -11.25
N LEU A 67 -4.69 2.20 -11.11
CA LEU A 67 -4.32 2.96 -9.92
C LEU A 67 -5.28 4.13 -9.69
N TRP A 68 -5.54 4.42 -8.42
CA TRP A 68 -6.39 5.51 -7.98
C TRP A 68 -5.75 6.22 -6.80
N ARG A 69 -5.30 7.47 -6.99
CA ARG A 69 -4.80 8.29 -5.89
C ARG A 69 -5.99 8.86 -5.14
N LYS A 70 -6.12 8.52 -3.86
CA LYS A 70 -7.28 8.92 -3.06
C LYS A 70 -7.36 10.43 -2.98
N GLY A 71 -8.51 10.97 -3.38
CA GLY A 71 -8.74 12.42 -3.36
C GLY A 71 -8.20 13.18 -4.58
N GLU A 72 -7.69 12.50 -5.61
CA GLU A 72 -7.17 13.17 -6.83
C GLU A 72 -8.21 14.07 -7.53
N ILE A 73 -9.51 13.73 -7.41
CA ILE A 73 -10.61 14.52 -7.97
C ILE A 73 -11.27 15.39 -6.88
N SER A 74 -11.47 14.84 -5.68
CA SER A 74 -12.28 15.49 -4.63
C SER A 74 -11.49 16.39 -3.69
N GLY A 75 -10.16 16.38 -3.74
CA GLY A 75 -9.27 17.03 -2.76
C GLY A 75 -9.15 16.31 -1.41
N HIS A 76 -9.98 15.30 -1.12
CA HIS A 76 -9.95 14.55 0.15
C HIS A 76 -8.87 13.47 0.12
N GLN A 77 -7.63 13.91 0.21
CA GLN A 77 -6.44 13.05 0.24
C GLN A 77 -6.26 12.38 1.60
N GLN A 78 -5.58 11.23 1.59
CA GLN A 78 -5.16 10.53 2.79
C GLN A 78 -3.63 10.52 2.82
N VAL A 79 -3.06 11.24 3.79
CA VAL A 79 -1.62 11.28 4.05
C VAL A 79 -1.28 10.12 4.98
N VAL A 80 -0.33 9.28 4.57
CA VAL A 80 0.09 8.11 5.32
C VAL A 80 0.89 8.53 6.54
N LYS A 81 0.55 7.96 7.70
CA LYS A 81 1.32 8.12 8.95
C LYS A 81 2.08 6.87 9.33
N ASP A 82 1.51 5.71 9.07
CA ASP A 82 2.10 4.41 9.34
C ASP A 82 1.44 3.38 8.40
N ILE A 83 2.15 2.29 8.09
CA ILE A 83 1.62 1.14 7.34
C ILE A 83 1.94 -0.09 8.16
N ARG A 84 0.91 -0.87 8.49
CA ARG A 84 1.04 -2.08 9.30
C ARG A 84 0.49 -3.28 8.52
N LEU A 85 1.20 -4.40 8.62
CA LEU A 85 0.76 -5.69 8.13
C LEU A 85 0.12 -6.47 9.28
N ASP A 86 -0.91 -7.25 8.99
CA ASP A 86 -1.45 -8.22 9.95
C ASP A 86 -0.43 -9.35 10.19
N CYS A 87 -0.71 -10.21 11.16
CA CYS A 87 0.16 -11.29 11.60
C CYS A 87 0.38 -12.41 10.56
N ASP A 88 -0.36 -12.43 9.45
CA ASP A 88 -0.34 -13.51 8.46
C ASP A 88 0.00 -13.10 7.02
#